data_AF-A0A078BNL1-F1
#
_entry.id   AF-A0A078BNL1-F1
#
_cell.length_a   1.000
_cell.length_b   1.000
_cell.length_c   1.000
_cell.angle_alpha   90.00
_cell.angle_beta   90.00
_cell.angle_gamma   90.00
#
_symmetry.space_group_name_H-M   'P 1'
#
loop_
_entity.id
_entity.type
_entity.pdbx_description
1 polymer ?
#
loop_
_entity_poly.entity_id
_entity_poly.type
_entity_poly.pdbx_seq_one_letter_code
_entity_poly.pdbx_strand_id
1 'polypeptide(L)'
;MKSDRDAALVLRREAIAEKTAVDARLFDIHRIACDQFALPEAREAVRRRAQLQVDRWERGHLCSPRYIAAWKRILGLEPKDFQAEVLRTDAEGVALRQNTPFGFLAR
;
A
#
# COMPACT_ATOMS: atom_id res chain seq x y z
N MET A 1 -0.34 14.10 37.62
CA MET A 1 0.86 14.54 36.86
C MET A 1 1.85 13.43 36.49
N LYS A 2 2.40 12.62 37.42
CA LYS A 2 3.26 11.46 37.05
C LYS A 2 2.45 10.34 36.37
N SER A 3 1.26 10.07 36.90
CA SER A 3 0.28 9.10 36.37
C SER A 3 -0.17 9.38 34.92
N ASP A 4 -0.41 10.64 34.57
CA ASP A 4 -0.91 11.02 33.23
C ASP A 4 0.15 10.85 32.14
N ARG A 5 1.42 11.11 32.51
CA ARG A 5 2.57 10.89 31.63
C ARG A 5 2.81 9.40 31.37
N ASP A 6 2.70 8.58 32.41
CA ASP A 6 2.87 7.13 32.29
C ASP A 6 1.74 6.51 31.44
N ALA A 7 0.49 6.97 31.62
CA ALA A 7 -0.62 6.58 30.76
C ALA A 7 -0.41 7.00 29.30
N ALA A 8 0.06 8.23 29.04
CA ALA A 8 0.37 8.69 27.69
C ALA A 8 1.49 7.88 27.01
N LEU A 9 2.49 7.42 27.78
CA LEU A 9 3.57 6.56 27.27
C LEU A 9 3.07 5.16 26.90
N VAL A 10 2.14 4.59 27.68
CA VAL A 10 1.50 3.30 27.37
C VAL A 10 0.68 3.42 26.07
N LEU A 11 -0.21 4.42 25.98
CA LEU A 11 -1.02 4.65 24.77
C LEU A 11 -0.17 4.86 23.52
N ARG A 12 0.96 5.56 23.64
CA ARG A 12 1.90 5.74 22.53
C ARG A 12 2.53 4.42 22.08
N ARG A 13 2.90 3.55 23.02
CA ARG A 13 3.47 2.24 22.70
C ARG A 13 2.46 1.35 21.99
N GLU A 14 1.22 1.34 22.47
CA GLU A 14 0.12 0.60 21.85
C GLU A 14 -0.15 1.11 20.43
N ALA A 15 -0.24 2.42 20.23
CA ALA A 15 -0.45 3.01 18.91
C ALA A 15 0.70 2.70 17.93
N ILE A 16 1.95 2.66 18.40
CA ILE A 16 3.10 2.26 17.57
C ILE A 16 3.01 0.78 17.21
N ALA A 17 2.65 -0.09 18.15
CA ALA A 17 2.51 -1.51 17.90
C ALA A 17 1.38 -1.80 16.89
N GLU A 18 0.22 -1.15 17.05
CA GLU A 18 -0.90 -1.25 16.12
C GLU A 18 -0.52 -0.78 14.72
N LYS A 19 0.11 0.41 14.62
CA LYS A 19 0.59 0.92 13.33
C LYS A 19 1.58 -0.03 12.66
N THR A 20 2.50 -0.60 13.44
CA THR A 20 3.48 -1.57 12.93
C THR A 20 2.79 -2.82 12.37
N ALA A 21 1.76 -3.33 13.05
CA ALA A 21 0.99 -4.47 12.57
C ALA A 21 0.21 -4.16 11.28
N VAL A 22 -0.40 -2.97 11.20
CA VAL A 22 -1.08 -2.50 9.97
C VAL A 22 -0.09 -2.37 8.81
N ASP A 23 1.06 -1.74 9.05
CA ASP A 23 2.09 -1.54 8.03
C ASP A 23 2.65 -2.89 7.53
N ALA A 24 2.83 -3.87 8.42
CA ALA A 24 3.23 -5.22 8.06
C ALA A 24 2.17 -5.93 7.19
N ARG A 25 0.88 -5.87 7.58
CA ARG A 25 -0.21 -6.46 6.77
C ARG A 25 -0.31 -5.80 5.40
N LEU A 26 -0.15 -4.47 5.33
CA LEU A 26 -0.10 -3.76 4.06
C LEU A 26 1.08 -4.26 3.23
N PHE A 27 2.27 -4.40 3.81
CA PHE A 27 3.42 -4.93 3.09
C PHE A 27 3.16 -6.33 2.52
N ASP A 28 2.53 -7.22 3.27
CA ASP A 28 2.17 -8.57 2.81
C ASP A 28 1.21 -8.56 1.61
N ILE A 29 0.20 -7.69 1.63
CA ILE A 29 -0.72 -7.51 0.49
C ILE A 29 0.05 -7.12 -0.77
N HIS A 30 1.04 -6.22 -0.64
CA HIS A 30 1.86 -5.78 -1.77
C HIS A 30 2.81 -6.87 -2.25
N ARG A 31 3.35 -7.71 -1.35
CA ARG A 31 4.13 -8.88 -1.73
C ARG A 31 3.30 -9.87 -2.55
N ILE A 32 2.07 -10.17 -2.11
CA ILE A 32 1.14 -11.03 -2.87
C ILE A 32 0.84 -10.42 -4.24
N ALA A 33 0.65 -9.10 -4.32
CA ALA A 33 0.45 -8.42 -5.60
C ALA A 33 1.67 -8.61 -6.52
N CYS A 34 2.89 -8.45 -6.02
CA CYS A 34 4.12 -8.69 -6.79
C CYS A 34 4.25 -10.15 -7.26
N ASP A 35 3.96 -11.11 -6.38
CA ASP A 35 4.01 -12.54 -6.71
C ASP A 35 3.03 -12.86 -7.86
N GLN A 36 1.81 -12.33 -7.81
CA GLN A 36 0.84 -12.49 -8.90
C GLN A 36 1.21 -11.72 -10.17
N PHE A 37 1.86 -10.56 -10.04
CA PHE A 37 2.28 -9.75 -11.19
C PHE A 37 3.45 -10.41 -11.96
N ALA A 38 4.28 -11.18 -11.28
CA ALA A 38 5.36 -11.95 -11.89
C ALA A 38 4.84 -13.07 -12.81
N LEU A 39 3.69 -13.65 -12.49
CA LEU A 39 3.06 -14.73 -13.25
C LEU A 39 2.32 -14.19 -14.49
N PRO A 40 2.71 -14.57 -15.74
CA PRO A 40 2.06 -14.07 -16.96
C PRO A 40 0.54 -14.25 -16.98
N GLU A 41 0.05 -15.38 -16.48
CA GLU A 41 -1.37 -15.75 -16.45
C GLU A 41 -2.21 -14.93 -15.45
N ALA A 42 -1.59 -14.39 -14.39
CA ALA A 42 -2.28 -13.63 -13.35
C ALA A 42 -2.04 -12.12 -13.44
N ARG A 43 -0.94 -11.69 -14.09
CA ARG A 43 -0.49 -10.30 -14.18
C ARG A 43 -1.59 -9.34 -14.61
N GLU A 44 -2.22 -9.62 -15.74
CA GLU A 44 -3.22 -8.70 -16.31
C GLU A 44 -4.50 -8.63 -15.47
N ALA A 45 -4.86 -9.72 -14.77
CA ALA A 45 -5.98 -9.71 -13.85
C ALA A 45 -5.73 -8.80 -12.64
N VAL A 46 -4.54 -8.88 -12.04
CA VAL A 46 -4.15 -8.00 -10.92
C VAL A 46 -4.04 -6.56 -11.37
N ARG A 47 -3.35 -6.31 -12.49
CA ARG A 47 -3.18 -4.99 -13.09
C ARG A 47 -4.54 -4.32 -13.30
N ARG A 48 -5.47 -5.02 -13.96
CA ARG A 48 -6.80 -4.49 -14.27
C ARG A 48 -7.60 -4.16 -13.01
N ARG A 49 -7.59 -5.04 -12.00
CA ARG A 49 -8.32 -4.80 -10.75
C ARG A 49 -7.77 -3.61 -9.98
N ALA A 50 -6.45 -3.49 -9.89
CA ALA A 50 -5.79 -2.34 -9.27
C ALA A 50 -6.08 -1.05 -10.06
N GLN A 51 -6.03 -1.10 -11.39
CA GLN A 51 -6.33 0.05 -12.24
C GLN A 51 -7.77 0.55 -12.05
N LEU A 52 -8.75 -0.36 -11.99
CA LEU A 52 -10.15 0.00 -11.71
C LEU A 52 -10.31 0.72 -10.36
N GLN A 53 -9.54 0.31 -9.35
CA GLN A 53 -9.54 0.97 -8.04
C GLN A 53 -8.95 2.37 -8.11
N VAL A 54 -7.82 2.54 -8.82
CA VAL A 54 -7.18 3.85 -9.04
C VAL A 54 -8.11 4.79 -9.82
N ASP A 55 -8.76 4.30 -10.88
CA ASP A 55 -9.67 5.11 -11.68
C ASP A 55 -10.91 5.54 -10.87
N ARG A 56 -11.38 4.69 -9.95
CA ARG A 56 -12.46 5.04 -9.03
C ARG A 56 -12.02 6.17 -8.09
N TRP A 57 -10.82 6.12 -7.55
CA TRP A 57 -10.30 7.19 -6.71
C TRP A 57 -10.13 8.50 -7.46
N GLU A 58 -9.63 8.45 -8.70
CA GLU A 58 -9.46 9.62 -9.53
C GLU A 58 -10.78 10.31 -9.85
N ARG A 59 -11.78 9.55 -10.33
CA ARG A 59 -13.11 10.09 -10.64
C ARG A 59 -13.84 10.63 -9.41
N GLY A 60 -13.61 10.01 -8.25
CA GLY A 60 -14.23 10.41 -6.99
C GLY A 60 -13.45 11.46 -6.20
N HIS A 61 -12.30 11.93 -6.69
CA HIS A 61 -11.37 12.79 -5.95
C HIS A 61 -11.01 12.26 -4.55
N LEU A 62 -10.87 10.93 -4.41
CA LEU A 62 -10.68 10.24 -3.13
C LEU A 62 -9.21 10.10 -2.71
N CYS A 63 -8.28 10.45 -3.60
CA CYS A 63 -6.85 10.39 -3.35
C CYS A 63 -6.15 11.55 -4.07
N SER A 64 -4.99 11.97 -3.56
CA SER A 64 -4.21 13.05 -4.18
C SER A 64 -3.84 12.71 -5.64
N PRO A 65 -3.93 13.68 -6.58
CA PRO A 65 -3.48 13.50 -7.96
C PRO A 65 -2.06 12.94 -8.08
N ARG A 66 -1.17 13.30 -7.14
CA ARG A 66 0.20 12.79 -7.09
C ARG A 66 0.24 11.27 -6.89
N TYR A 67 -0.58 10.73 -5.98
CA TYR A 67 -0.65 9.30 -5.73
C TYR A 67 -1.35 8.54 -6.85
N ILE A 68 -2.39 9.13 -7.46
CA ILE A 68 -3.02 8.59 -8.66
C ILE A 68 -1.99 8.43 -9.79
N ALA A 69 -1.23 9.49 -10.08
CA ALA A 69 -0.20 9.45 -11.12
C ALA A 69 0.90 8.41 -10.82
N ALA A 70 1.35 8.34 -9.56
CA ALA A 70 2.33 7.35 -9.14
C ALA A 70 1.83 5.91 -9.37
N TRP A 71 0.59 5.60 -8.96
CA TRP A 71 0.03 4.27 -9.15
C TRP A 71 -0.21 3.91 -10.61
N LYS A 72 -0.72 4.84 -11.42
CA LYS A 72 -0.87 4.62 -12.88
C LYS A 72 0.47 4.31 -13.54
N ARG A 73 1.53 5.03 -13.18
CA ARG A 73 2.88 4.75 -13.67
C ARG A 73 3.35 3.36 -13.26
N ILE A 74 3.25 3.03 -11.97
CA ILE A 74 3.73 1.76 -11.41
C ILE A 74 3.00 0.57 -12.03
N LEU A 75 1.68 0.65 -12.21
CA LEU A 75 0.87 -0.40 -12.85
C LEU A 75 1.22 -0.62 -14.34
N GLY A 76 1.93 0.33 -14.96
CA GLY A 76 2.44 0.23 -16.33
C GLY A 76 3.80 -0.47 -16.44
N LEU A 77 4.49 -0.74 -15.34
CA LEU A 77 5.84 -1.30 -15.33
C LEU A 77 5.86 -2.79 -15.66
N GLU A 78 7.04 -3.26 -16.09
CA GLU A 78 7.36 -4.69 -16.16
C GLU A 78 7.55 -5.28 -14.75
N PRO A 79 7.39 -6.61 -14.55
CA PRO A 79 7.30 -7.20 -13.21
C PRO A 79 8.45 -6.87 -12.27
N LYS A 80 9.69 -6.84 -12.80
CA LYS A 80 10.88 -6.53 -11.99
C LYS A 80 10.84 -5.10 -11.44
N ASP A 81 10.48 -4.13 -12.28
CA ASP A 81 10.43 -2.72 -11.90
C ASP A 81 9.19 -2.42 -11.06
N PHE A 82 8.07 -3.09 -11.36
CA PHE A 82 6.87 -3.08 -10.52
C PHE A 82 7.21 -3.50 -9.08
N GLN A 83 7.89 -4.63 -8.91
CA GLN A 83 8.26 -5.14 -7.60
C GLN A 83 9.19 -4.18 -6.84
N ALA A 84 10.18 -3.61 -7.53
CA ALA A 84 11.12 -2.66 -6.94
C ALA A 84 10.43 -1.41 -6.39
N GLU A 85 9.44 -0.87 -7.12
CA GLU A 85 8.69 0.33 -6.70
C GLU A 85 7.66 0.01 -5.61
N VAL A 86 6.95 -1.11 -5.73
CA VAL A 86 5.87 -1.48 -4.81
C VAL A 86 6.40 -1.86 -3.41
N LEU A 87 7.57 -2.51 -3.36
CA LEU A 87 8.19 -2.98 -2.11
C LEU A 87 9.23 -2.02 -1.53
N ARG A 88 9.36 -0.81 -2.07
CA ARG A 88 10.32 0.20 -1.62
C ARG A 88 10.13 0.55 -0.14
N THR A 89 11.20 0.56 0.64
CA THR A 89 11.14 0.74 2.10
C THR A 89 11.43 2.17 2.55
N ASP A 90 11.69 3.08 1.62
CA ASP A 90 11.85 4.50 1.89
C ASP A 90 10.52 5.16 2.29
N ALA A 91 10.58 6.38 2.80
CA ALA A 91 9.42 7.10 3.32
C ALA A 91 8.30 7.25 2.27
N GLU A 92 8.66 7.48 1.02
CA GLU A 92 7.72 7.57 -0.09
C GLU A 92 7.05 6.23 -0.40
N GLY A 93 7.80 5.12 -0.45
CA GLY A 93 7.25 3.79 -0.66
C GLY A 93 6.29 3.37 0.46
N VAL A 94 6.64 3.65 1.71
CA VAL A 94 5.75 3.44 2.87
C VAL A 94 4.47 4.27 2.73
N ALA A 95 4.59 5.57 2.41
CA ALA A 95 3.43 6.44 2.26
C ALA A 95 2.52 6.04 1.08
N LEU A 96 3.10 5.53 -0.01
CA LEU A 96 2.36 5.04 -1.17
C LEU A 96 1.52 3.79 -0.79
N ARG A 97 2.11 2.83 -0.06
CA ARG A 97 1.41 1.60 0.37
C ARG A 97 0.22 1.86 1.29
N GLN A 98 0.21 2.95 2.04
CA GLN A 98 -0.95 3.35 2.85
C GLN A 98 -2.20 3.61 1.98
N ASN A 99 -2.00 3.97 0.70
CA ASN A 99 -3.05 4.17 -0.28
C ASN A 99 -3.04 3.02 -1.29
N THR A 100 -3.28 1.79 -0.81
CA THR A 100 -3.11 0.59 -1.64
C THR A 100 -4.28 0.33 -2.59
N PRO A 101 -4.03 0.13 -3.90
CA PRO A 101 -5.07 -0.28 -4.85
C PRO A 101 -5.36 -1.79 -4.76
N PHE A 102 -4.59 -2.51 -3.93
CA PHE A 102 -4.63 -3.97 -3.81
C PHE A 102 -5.48 -4.46 -2.64
N GLY A 103 -6.36 -3.62 -2.08
CA GLY A 103 -7.24 -4.01 -0.96
C GLY A 103 -8.10 -5.24 -1.24
N PHE A 104 -8.33 -5.57 -2.51
CA PHE A 104 -9.02 -6.80 -2.93
C PHE A 104 -8.24 -8.10 -2.69
N LEU A 105 -6.95 -8.00 -2.31
CA LEU A 105 -6.10 -9.12 -1.91
C LEU A 105 -6.07 -9.30 -0.39
N ALA A 106 -6.59 -8.33 0.39
CA ALA A 106 -6.76 -8.49 1.82
C ALA A 106 -7.83 -9.55 2.06
N ARG A 107 -7.39 -10.76 2.43
CA ARG A 107 -8.25 -11.80 3.01
C ARG A 107 -8.12 -11.77 4.52
#